data_AF-A0A511MA63-F1
#
_entry.id   AF-A0A511MA63-F1
#
_cell.length_a   1.000
_cell.length_b   1.000
_cell.length_c   1.000
_cell.angle_alpha   90.00
_cell.angle_beta   90.00
_cell.angle_gamma   90.00
#
_symmetry.space_group_name_H-M   'P 1'
#
loop_
_entity.id
_entity.type
_entity.pdbx_description
1 polymer ?
#
loop_
_entity_poly.entity_id
_entity_poly.type
_entity_poly.pdbx_seq_one_letter_code
_entity_poly.pdbx_strand_id
1 'polypeptide(L)'
;MADLHVNDLPDADVAVLRRRAGAAGLPLLGYVREELIALARKRTADDTVVEFLESEGRELIPEIDAAAVALIDVYDLPADALGTFGRRAYATGLPLSDYVRQSLITSARRSTFDDVMLEFHEAQDRDPSLNLDMDAVAASVRYARGE
;
A
#
# COMPACT_ATOMS: atom_id res chain seq x y z
N MET A 1 -21.08 -4.92 -11.75
CA MET A 1 -19.65 -5.15 -12.01
C MET A 1 -18.93 -4.22 -11.07
N ALA A 2 -18.41 -4.76 -9.96
CA ALA A 2 -17.60 -3.98 -9.04
C ALA A 2 -16.20 -3.99 -9.63
N ASP A 3 -15.68 -2.82 -9.98
CA ASP A 3 -14.27 -2.66 -10.34
C ASP A 3 -13.53 -2.31 -9.05
N LEU A 4 -12.28 -2.76 -8.84
CA LEU A 4 -11.50 -2.28 -7.71
C LEU A 4 -11.08 -0.83 -7.98
N HIS A 5 -11.89 0.13 -7.59
CA HIS A 5 -11.54 1.53 -7.68
C HIS A 5 -10.99 2.04 -6.35
N VAL A 6 -10.09 3.02 -6.39
CA VAL A 6 -9.66 3.72 -5.17
C VAL A 6 -10.87 4.25 -4.39
N ASN A 7 -11.96 4.58 -5.08
CA ASN A 7 -13.21 5.05 -4.48
C ASN A 7 -13.99 3.98 -3.69
N ASP A 8 -13.63 2.69 -3.79
CA ASP A 8 -14.24 1.63 -2.99
C ASP A 8 -13.49 1.40 -1.66
N LEU A 9 -12.39 2.11 -1.43
CA LEU A 9 -11.71 2.14 -0.14
C LEU A 9 -12.44 3.11 0.81
N PRO A 10 -12.35 2.91 2.14
CA PRO A 10 -12.91 3.86 3.09
C PRO A 10 -12.33 5.28 2.90
N ASP A 11 -13.16 6.31 3.02
CA ASP A 11 -12.79 7.71 2.71
C ASP A 11 -11.52 8.18 3.44
N ALA A 12 -11.35 7.78 4.69
CA ALA A 12 -10.15 8.11 5.48
C ALA A 12 -8.88 7.49 4.89
N ASP A 13 -8.96 6.24 4.42
CA ASP A 13 -7.84 5.52 3.81
C ASP A 13 -7.50 6.17 2.45
N VAL A 14 -8.51 6.59 1.67
CA VAL A 14 -8.32 7.34 0.42
C VAL A 14 -7.67 8.70 0.67
N ALA A 15 -8.07 9.42 1.72
CA ALA A 15 -7.50 10.71 2.07
C ALA A 15 -5.99 10.61 2.35
N VAL A 16 -5.56 9.55 3.07
CA VAL A 16 -4.13 9.28 3.29
C VAL A 16 -3.40 9.02 1.98
N LEU A 17 -3.94 8.15 1.11
CA LEU A 17 -3.31 7.85 -0.18
C LEU A 17 -3.22 9.10 -1.07
N ARG A 18 -4.23 9.97 -1.07
CA ARG A 18 -4.20 11.26 -1.77
C ARG A 18 -3.14 12.20 -1.22
N ARG A 19 -3.03 12.30 0.12
CA ARG A 19 -2.02 13.11 0.79
C ARG A 19 -0.61 12.65 0.42
N ARG A 20 -0.34 11.33 0.50
CA ARG A 20 0.94 10.74 0.10
C ARG A 20 1.23 10.93 -1.39
N ALA A 21 0.23 10.75 -2.26
CA ALA A 21 0.37 11.01 -3.69
C ALA A 21 0.76 12.46 -3.98
N GLY A 22 0.11 13.42 -3.30
CA GLY A 22 0.45 14.84 -3.38
C GLY A 22 1.88 15.13 -2.95
N ALA A 23 2.32 14.58 -1.83
CA ALA A 23 3.70 14.72 -1.35
C ALA A 23 4.74 14.10 -2.31
N ALA A 24 4.39 13.00 -2.98
CA ALA A 24 5.21 12.36 -4.01
C ALA A 24 5.16 13.09 -5.38
N GLY A 25 4.32 14.11 -5.55
CA GLY A 25 4.11 14.79 -6.82
C GLY A 25 3.46 13.91 -7.90
N LEU A 26 2.74 12.86 -7.49
CA LEU A 26 2.12 11.88 -8.39
C LEU A 26 0.59 12.02 -8.41
N PRO A 27 -0.07 11.79 -9.57
CA PRO A 27 -1.50 11.54 -9.59
C PRO A 27 -1.85 10.32 -8.72
N LEU A 28 -3.02 10.34 -8.07
CA LEU A 28 -3.44 9.28 -7.14
C LEU A 28 -3.34 7.87 -7.73
N LEU A 29 -3.78 7.67 -8.97
CA LEU A 29 -3.72 6.38 -9.64
C LEU A 29 -2.26 5.92 -9.83
N GLY A 30 -1.38 6.82 -10.27
CA GLY A 30 0.04 6.53 -10.44
C GLY A 30 0.72 6.20 -9.10
N TYR A 31 0.38 6.93 -8.03
CA TYR A 31 0.87 6.64 -6.69
C TYR A 31 0.40 5.26 -6.19
N VAL A 32 -0.90 4.93 -6.36
CA VAL A 32 -1.44 3.63 -5.94
C VAL A 32 -0.80 2.49 -6.72
N ARG A 33 -0.50 2.66 -8.01
CA ARG A 33 0.27 1.68 -8.79
C ARG A 33 1.65 1.41 -8.18
N GLU A 34 2.42 2.46 -7.91
CA GLU A 34 3.75 2.32 -7.30
C GLU A 34 3.68 1.70 -5.90
N GLU A 35 2.68 2.08 -5.11
CA GLU A 35 2.41 1.50 -3.79
C GLU A 35 2.10 0.00 -3.88
N LEU A 36 1.25 -0.41 -4.83
CA LEU A 36 0.94 -1.83 -5.06
C LEU A 36 2.18 -2.63 -5.48
N ILE A 37 3.02 -2.07 -6.36
CA ILE A 37 4.28 -2.69 -6.75
C ILE A 37 5.22 -2.83 -5.54
N ALA A 38 5.32 -1.79 -4.71
CA ALA A 38 6.12 -1.82 -3.48
C ALA A 38 5.60 -2.88 -2.49
N LEU A 39 4.28 -2.98 -2.31
CA LEU A 39 3.63 -3.98 -1.46
C LEU A 39 3.87 -5.42 -1.97
N ALA A 40 3.84 -5.64 -3.28
CA ALA A 40 4.16 -6.94 -3.86
C ALA A 40 5.63 -7.35 -3.59
N ARG A 41 6.57 -6.40 -3.68
CA ARG A 41 8.01 -6.66 -3.43
C ARG A 41 8.35 -6.86 -1.96
N LYS A 42 7.57 -6.28 -1.06
CA LYS A 42 7.81 -6.37 0.38
C LYS A 42 7.41 -7.75 0.90
N ARG A 43 8.31 -8.40 1.65
CA ARG A 43 8.00 -9.66 2.32
C ARG A 43 6.94 -9.46 3.42
N THR A 44 5.95 -10.34 3.48
CA THR A 44 4.89 -10.36 4.49
C THR A 44 4.84 -11.72 5.19
N ALA A 45 3.97 -11.85 6.20
CA ALA A 45 3.75 -13.15 6.87
C ALA A 45 3.11 -14.19 5.92
N ASP A 46 2.31 -13.73 4.96
CA ASP A 46 1.64 -14.57 3.98
C ASP A 46 2.64 -15.32 3.09
N ASP A 47 3.82 -14.73 2.83
CA ASP A 47 4.87 -15.38 2.03
C ASP A 47 5.37 -16.68 2.68
N THR A 48 5.38 -16.76 4.02
CA THR A 48 5.73 -18.01 4.72
C THR A 48 4.70 -19.11 4.46
N VAL A 49 3.42 -18.74 4.37
CA VAL A 49 2.34 -19.69 4.05
C VAL A 49 2.42 -20.10 2.58
N VAL A 50 2.68 -19.15 1.68
CA VAL A 50 2.92 -19.43 0.25
C VAL A 50 4.08 -20.41 0.08
N GLU A 51 5.24 -20.14 0.69
CA GLU A 51 6.41 -21.02 0.64
C GLU A 51 6.10 -22.44 1.15
N PHE A 52 5.34 -22.53 2.25
CA PHE A 52 4.89 -23.81 2.79
C PHE A 52 4.00 -24.56 1.78
N LEU A 53 2.98 -23.91 1.23
CA LEU A 53 2.07 -24.54 0.26
C LEU A 53 2.79 -24.97 -1.03
N GLU A 54 3.72 -24.16 -1.52
CA GLU A 54 4.56 -24.50 -2.68
C GLU A 54 5.45 -25.71 -2.39
N SER A 55 6.02 -25.81 -1.18
CA SER A 55 6.83 -26.96 -0.78
C SER A 55 6.04 -28.28 -0.73
N GLU A 56 4.73 -28.20 -0.48
CA GLU A 56 3.79 -29.33 -0.53
C GLU A 56 3.32 -29.64 -1.97
N GLY A 57 3.86 -28.95 -2.98
CA GLY A 57 3.53 -29.14 -4.39
C GLY A 57 2.14 -28.63 -4.77
N ARG A 58 1.57 -27.69 -4.00
CA ARG A 58 0.27 -27.09 -4.33
C ARG A 58 0.41 -26.09 -5.47
N GLU A 59 -0.51 -26.17 -6.42
CA GLU A 59 -0.68 -25.13 -7.43
C GLU A 59 -1.53 -23.99 -6.84
N LEU A 60 -0.94 -22.80 -6.73
CA LEU A 60 -1.56 -21.65 -6.06
C LEU A 60 -2.35 -20.80 -7.07
N ILE A 61 -3.56 -21.25 -7.40
CA ILE A 61 -4.45 -20.54 -8.33
C ILE A 61 -5.44 -19.70 -7.53
N PRO A 62 -5.29 -18.36 -7.46
CA PRO A 62 -6.24 -17.52 -6.73
C PRO A 62 -7.63 -17.53 -7.37
N GLU A 63 -8.64 -17.24 -6.57
CA GLU A 63 -9.93 -16.80 -7.10
C GLU A 63 -9.78 -15.40 -7.70
N ILE A 64 -10.00 -15.28 -9.02
CA ILE A 64 -9.99 -14.01 -9.74
C ILE A 64 -11.44 -13.55 -9.90
N ASP A 65 -11.84 -12.61 -9.07
CA ASP A 65 -13.16 -11.98 -9.14
C ASP A 65 -13.18 -10.84 -10.16
N ALA A 66 -14.39 -10.38 -10.54
CA ALA A 66 -14.56 -9.36 -11.56
C ALA A 66 -13.83 -8.04 -11.25
N ALA A 67 -13.66 -7.69 -9.98
CA ALA A 67 -13.00 -6.44 -9.59
C ALA A 67 -11.48 -6.48 -9.80
N ALA A 68 -10.90 -7.67 -9.90
CA ALA A 68 -9.46 -7.85 -10.16
C ALA A 68 -9.04 -7.38 -11.56
N VAL A 69 -9.99 -7.23 -12.50
CA VAL A 69 -9.72 -6.70 -13.85
C VAL A 69 -9.07 -5.31 -13.79
N ALA A 70 -9.47 -4.48 -12.82
CA ALA A 70 -8.90 -3.14 -12.63
C ALA A 70 -7.40 -3.16 -12.29
N LEU A 71 -6.88 -4.25 -11.72
CA LEU A 71 -5.44 -4.39 -11.44
C LEU A 71 -4.60 -4.39 -12.72
N ILE A 72 -5.16 -4.89 -13.81
CA ILE A 72 -4.54 -4.91 -15.13
C ILE A 72 -4.93 -3.65 -15.90
N ASP A 73 -6.24 -3.41 -16.05
CA ASP A 73 -6.73 -2.41 -17.01
C ASP A 73 -6.63 -0.96 -16.51
N VAL A 74 -6.67 -0.75 -15.19
CA VAL A 74 -6.66 0.58 -14.58
C VAL A 74 -5.32 0.90 -13.97
N TYR A 75 -4.78 0.01 -13.13
CA TYR A 75 -3.50 0.23 -12.45
C TYR A 75 -2.29 -0.24 -13.26
N ASP A 76 -2.48 -0.97 -14.36
CA ASP A 76 -1.40 -1.48 -15.21
C ASP A 76 -0.28 -2.15 -14.37
N LEU A 77 -0.68 -3.08 -13.49
CA LEU A 77 0.25 -3.79 -12.64
C LEU A 77 1.06 -4.81 -13.46
N PRO A 78 2.38 -4.90 -13.22
CA PRO A 78 3.20 -5.88 -13.89
C PRO A 78 2.87 -7.31 -13.43
N ALA A 79 3.11 -8.28 -14.31
CA ALA A 79 2.71 -9.67 -14.12
C ALA A 79 3.34 -10.34 -12.87
N ASP A 80 4.54 -9.94 -12.48
CA ASP A 80 5.22 -10.41 -11.27
C ASP A 80 4.52 -9.94 -9.99
N ALA A 81 4.06 -8.69 -9.97
CA ALA A 81 3.26 -8.15 -8.87
C ALA A 81 1.91 -8.87 -8.77
N LEU A 82 1.22 -9.05 -9.91
CA LEU A 82 -0.04 -9.81 -9.97
C LEU A 82 0.14 -11.25 -9.50
N GLY A 83 1.20 -11.93 -9.95
CA GLY A 83 1.49 -13.30 -9.52
C GLY A 83 1.77 -13.41 -8.02
N THR A 84 2.43 -12.40 -7.44
CA THR A 84 2.69 -12.35 -6.00
C THR A 84 1.42 -12.12 -5.19
N PHE A 85 0.58 -11.15 -5.60
CA PHE A 85 -0.73 -10.95 -4.99
C PHE A 85 -1.64 -12.17 -5.14
N GLY A 86 -1.61 -12.84 -6.29
CA GLY A 86 -2.35 -14.07 -6.53
C GLY A 86 -1.98 -15.20 -5.57
N ARG A 87 -0.68 -15.47 -5.39
CA ARG A 87 -0.22 -16.50 -4.43
C ARG A 87 -0.64 -16.18 -3.00
N ARG A 88 -0.51 -14.91 -2.58
CA ARG A 88 -0.90 -14.47 -1.23
C ARG A 88 -2.42 -14.50 -1.02
N ALA A 89 -3.20 -14.11 -2.03
CA ALA A 89 -4.66 -14.21 -2.01
C ALA A 89 -5.10 -15.67 -1.86
N TYR A 90 -4.48 -16.60 -2.61
CA TYR A 90 -4.70 -18.03 -2.44
C TYR A 90 -4.38 -18.52 -1.02
N ALA A 91 -3.21 -18.15 -0.48
CA ALA A 91 -2.78 -18.55 0.86
C ALA A 91 -3.72 -18.07 1.97
N THR A 92 -4.42 -16.96 1.75
CA THR A 92 -5.37 -16.36 2.69
C THR A 92 -6.81 -16.76 2.43
N GLY A 93 -7.08 -17.47 1.33
CA GLY A 93 -8.43 -17.86 0.91
C GLY A 93 -9.31 -16.68 0.49
N LEU A 94 -8.71 -15.54 0.14
CA LEU A 94 -9.44 -14.34 -0.31
C LEU A 94 -9.44 -14.26 -1.85
N PRO A 95 -10.50 -13.70 -2.45
CA PRO A 95 -10.45 -13.25 -3.84
C PRO A 95 -9.32 -12.24 -4.04
N LEU A 96 -8.73 -12.22 -5.25
CA LEU A 96 -7.58 -11.39 -5.57
C LEU A 96 -7.85 -9.90 -5.30
N SER A 97 -9.01 -9.38 -5.69
CA SER A 97 -9.31 -7.96 -5.49
C SER A 97 -9.44 -7.60 -4.00
N ASP A 98 -10.03 -8.49 -3.19
CA ASP A 98 -10.21 -8.29 -1.76
C ASP A 98 -8.88 -8.32 -1.01
N TYR A 99 -7.97 -9.23 -1.38
CA TYR A 99 -6.62 -9.26 -0.81
C TYR A 99 -5.86 -7.96 -1.10
N VAL A 100 -5.91 -7.48 -2.35
CA VAL A 100 -5.25 -6.23 -2.74
C VAL A 100 -5.88 -5.02 -2.06
N ARG A 101 -7.22 -4.97 -1.98
CA ARG A 101 -7.95 -3.95 -1.22
C ARG A 101 -7.50 -3.89 0.23
N GLN A 102 -7.44 -5.04 0.92
CA GLN A 102 -7.01 -5.12 2.31
C GLN A 102 -5.55 -4.70 2.47
N SER A 103 -4.69 -5.03 1.51
CA SER A 103 -3.29 -4.62 1.49
C SER A 103 -3.14 -3.09 1.39
N LEU A 104 -3.93 -2.44 0.52
CA LEU A 104 -3.97 -0.98 0.40
C LEU A 104 -4.50 -0.29 1.65
N ILE A 105 -5.60 -0.80 2.23
CA ILE A 105 -6.15 -0.29 3.50
C ILE A 105 -5.10 -0.40 4.60
N THR A 106 -4.41 -1.55 4.69
CA THR A 106 -3.37 -1.77 5.68
C THR A 106 -2.19 -0.81 5.48
N SER A 107 -1.79 -0.56 4.24
CA SER A 107 -0.74 0.43 3.93
C SER A 107 -1.16 1.86 4.33
N ALA A 108 -2.40 2.25 4.02
CA ALA A 108 -2.92 3.58 4.35
C ALA A 108 -2.99 3.80 5.87
N ARG A 109 -3.36 2.78 6.64
CA ARG A 109 -3.48 2.87 8.11
C ARG A 109 -2.13 2.82 8.83
N ARG A 110 -1.09 2.30 8.18
CA ARG A 110 0.24 2.24 8.76
C ARG A 110 0.95 3.57 8.56
N SER A 111 1.09 4.34 9.64
CA SER A 111 1.89 5.57 9.63
C SER A 111 3.36 5.27 9.31
N THR A 112 3.89 5.93 8.28
CA THR A 112 5.29 5.87 7.86
C THR A 112 6.09 7.03 8.47
N PHE A 113 7.42 6.94 8.42
CA PHE A 113 8.29 8.06 8.81
C PHE A 113 7.95 9.30 7.97
N ASP A 114 7.78 9.11 6.66
CA ASP A 114 7.42 10.17 5.72
C ASP A 114 6.07 10.82 6.03
N ASP A 115 5.07 10.05 6.49
CA ASP A 115 3.77 10.62 6.89
C ASP A 115 3.90 11.61 8.06
N VAL A 116 4.77 11.28 9.02
CA VAL A 116 5.03 12.10 10.20
C VAL A 116 5.83 13.33 9.80
N MET A 117 6.88 13.16 8.99
CA MET A 117 7.67 14.29 8.49
C MET A 117 6.81 15.25 7.65
N LEU A 118 5.93 14.70 6.82
CA LEU A 118 4.97 15.49 6.03
C LEU A 118 4.02 16.29 6.93
N GLU A 119 3.58 15.73 8.07
CA GLU A 119 2.72 16.44 9.02
C GLU A 119 3.42 17.67 9.63
N PHE A 120 4.70 17.53 9.99
CA PHE A 120 5.48 18.65 10.48
C PHE A 120 5.75 19.71 9.40
N HIS A 121 6.04 19.29 8.16
CA HIS A 121 6.16 20.21 7.03
C HIS A 121 4.85 20.98 6.80
N GLU A 122 3.71 20.30 6.73
CA GLU A 122 2.41 20.94 6.56
C GLU A 122 2.05 21.89 7.72
N ALA A 123 2.47 21.58 8.95
CA ALA A 123 2.29 22.45 10.09
C ALA A 123 3.11 23.74 9.96
N GLN A 124 4.38 23.63 9.54
CA GLN A 124 5.26 24.78 9.31
C GLN A 124 4.82 25.62 8.11
N ASP A 125 4.32 25.01 7.04
CA ASP A 125 3.77 25.72 5.89
C ASP A 125 2.51 26.51 6.26
N ARG A 126 1.67 25.95 7.14
CA ARG A 126 0.46 26.62 7.64
C ARG A 126 0.78 27.77 8.58
N ASP A 127 1.81 27.64 9.41
CA ASP A 127 2.28 28.67 10.33
C ASP A 127 3.80 28.82 10.23
N PRO A 128 4.29 29.73 9.35
CA PRO A 128 5.72 29.96 9.17
C PRO A 128 6.44 30.50 10.42
N SER A 129 5.72 30.91 11.47
CA SER A 129 6.33 31.30 12.74
C SER A 129 6.81 30.09 13.57
N LEU A 130 6.31 28.90 13.26
CA LEU A 130 6.83 27.63 13.78
C LEU A 130 8.20 27.36 13.15
N ASN A 131 9.27 27.82 13.81
CA ASN A 131 10.63 27.51 13.41
C ASN A 131 11.03 26.12 13.91
N LEU A 132 10.49 25.08 13.26
CA LEU A 132 10.78 23.68 13.58
C LEU A 132 12.15 23.29 13.00
N ASP A 133 13.01 22.72 13.84
CA ASP A 133 14.23 22.06 13.40
C ASP A 133 13.86 20.66 12.87
N MET A 134 13.71 20.56 11.55
CA MET A 134 13.27 19.34 10.88
C MET A 134 14.27 18.19 11.01
N ASP A 135 15.56 18.48 11.20
CA ASP A 135 16.57 17.46 11.45
C ASP A 135 16.43 16.89 12.87
N ALA A 136 16.16 17.74 13.86
CA ALA A 136 15.87 17.31 15.23
C ALA A 136 14.56 16.52 15.34
N VAL A 137 13.52 16.92 14.58
CA VAL A 137 12.27 16.17 14.46
C VAL A 137 12.54 14.79 13.84
N ALA A 138 13.25 14.74 12.71
CA ALA A 138 13.60 13.47 12.05
C ALA A 138 14.35 12.52 12.99
N ALA A 139 15.33 13.02 13.76
CA ALA A 139 16.04 12.23 14.76
C ALA A 139 15.12 11.71 15.87
N SER A 140 14.21 12.54 16.35
CA SER A 140 13.24 12.17 17.39
C SER A 140 12.25 11.11 16.89
N VAL A 141 11.78 11.21 15.65
CA VAL A 141 10.87 10.23 15.04
C VAL A 141 11.57 8.88 14.85
N ARG A 142 12.82 8.88 14.36
CA ARG A 142 13.62 7.64 14.24
C ARG A 142 13.83 6.97 15.59
N TYR A 143 14.24 7.74 16.60
CA TYR A 143 14.38 7.25 17.96
C TYR A 143 13.08 6.62 18.50
N ALA A 144 11.94 7.30 18.34
CA ALA A 144 10.64 6.79 18.79
C ALA A 144 10.21 5.50 18.05
N ARG A 145 10.69 5.30 16.82
CA ARG A 145 10.47 4.09 16.01
C ARG A 145 11.50 2.99 16.25
N GLY A 146 12.56 3.27 17.00
CA GLY A 146 13.68 2.34 17.22
C GLY A 146 14.56 2.16 15.98
N GLU A 147 14.64 3.18 15.11
CA GLU A 147 15.51 3.26 13.94
C GLU A 147 16.81 4.01 14.23
#